data_AF-A0A923ZGK1-F1
#
_entry.id   AF-A0A923ZGK1-F1
#
_cell.length_a   1.000
_cell.length_b   1.000
_cell.length_c   1.000
_cell.angle_alpha   90.00
_cell.angle_beta   90.00
_cell.angle_gamma   90.00
#
_symmetry.space_group_name_H-M   'P 1'
#
loop_
_entity.id
_entity.type
_entity.pdbx_description
1 polymer ?
#
loop_
_entity_poly.entity_id
_entity_poly.type
_entity_poly.pdbx_seq_one_letter_code
_entity_poly.pdbx_strand_id
1 'polypeptide(L)'
;LGKHFPHHETKGGLFYGKPDGSSCVCAVYGPNLNGVGLSPDGSKVYAAVTAGRVILEFSITGPGTVEPSPLAAVPGRFVTTWGTKTFLDSLAMEANGNIAQATLIEEAGVTSVNPETGTKEFFAFPDLLTTNIAFGGADMMDAWVCLSTTGKMAKCRWPRPGLRLHFNG
;
A
#
# COMPACT_ATOMS: atom_id res chain seq x y z
N LEU A 1 9.56 -6.05 5.32
CA LEU A 1 9.24 -7.46 5.65
C LEU A 1 9.85 -7.83 7.00
N GLY A 2 9.19 -8.68 7.79
CA GLY A 2 9.73 -9.18 9.07
C GLY A 2 11.07 -9.91 8.89
N LYS A 3 11.75 -10.22 9.99
CA LYS A 3 12.95 -11.06 9.93
C LYS A 3 12.53 -12.51 9.72
N HIS A 4 13.14 -13.16 8.74
CA HIS A 4 12.95 -14.57 8.44
C HIS A 4 14.03 -15.39 9.13
N PHE A 5 13.62 -16.44 9.83
CA PHE A 5 14.50 -17.43 10.46
C PHE A 5 14.12 -18.82 9.93
N PRO A 6 14.99 -19.85 10.07
CA PRO A 6 14.72 -21.19 9.53
C PRO A 6 13.36 -21.81 9.92
N HIS A 7 12.80 -21.41 11.06
CA HIS A 7 11.59 -22.01 11.61
C HIS A 7 10.50 -21.00 12.04
N HIS A 8 10.73 -19.71 11.88
CA HIS A 8 9.73 -18.69 12.22
C HIS A 8 10.01 -17.34 11.54
N GLU A 9 9.02 -16.46 11.58
CA GLU A 9 9.14 -15.08 11.14
C GLU A 9 8.69 -14.14 12.26
N THR A 10 9.34 -12.98 12.39
CA THR A 10 8.85 -11.94 13.31
C THR A 10 7.69 -11.19 12.67
N LYS A 11 6.68 -10.83 13.47
CA LYS A 11 5.68 -9.86 13.03
C LYS A 11 6.32 -8.49 12.81
N GLY A 12 5.83 -7.78 11.80
CA GLY A 12 6.03 -6.35 11.65
C GLY A 12 4.86 -5.58 12.25
N GLY A 13 4.68 -4.34 11.82
CA GLY A 13 3.53 -3.54 12.21
C GLY A 13 3.36 -2.29 11.38
N LEU A 14 2.19 -1.69 11.53
CA LEU A 14 1.87 -0.34 11.08
C LEU A 14 2.15 0.62 12.24
N PHE A 15 3.00 1.60 12.01
CA PHE A 15 3.43 2.55 13.03
C PHE A 15 3.04 3.97 12.65
N TYR A 16 2.69 4.75 13.65
CA TYR A 16 2.50 6.19 13.53
C TYR A 16 3.64 6.92 14.22
N GLY A 17 4.37 7.73 13.46
CA GLY A 17 5.44 8.57 13.95
C GLY A 17 5.08 10.04 13.86
N LYS A 18 5.48 10.84 14.85
CA LYS A 18 5.39 12.30 14.74
C LYS A 18 6.52 12.85 13.84
N PRO A 19 6.28 13.91 13.05
CA PRO A 19 7.29 14.48 12.16
C PRO A 19 8.55 14.98 12.88
N ASP A 20 8.42 15.39 14.15
CA ASP A 20 9.53 15.85 14.99
C ASP A 20 10.34 14.71 15.63
N GLY A 21 9.97 13.45 15.38
CA GLY A 21 10.60 12.26 15.94
C GLY A 21 10.32 12.03 17.43
N SER A 22 9.48 12.83 18.07
CA SER A 22 9.23 12.73 19.53
C SER A 22 8.43 11.50 19.95
N SER A 23 7.75 10.82 19.02
CA SER A 23 7.03 9.58 19.29
C SER A 23 6.93 8.68 18.07
N CYS A 24 6.95 7.37 18.30
CA CYS A 24 6.58 6.33 17.34
C CYS A 24 5.80 5.24 18.07
N VAL A 25 4.55 4.99 17.66
CA VAL A 25 3.65 4.01 18.29
C VAL A 25 3.18 2.98 17.27
N CYS A 26 3.10 1.72 17.69
CA CYS A 26 2.55 0.65 16.86
C CYS A 26 1.03 0.71 16.93
N ALA A 27 0.37 1.02 15.80
CA ALA A 27 -1.08 1.00 15.69
C ALA A 27 -1.59 -0.44 15.52
N VAL A 28 -0.90 -1.26 14.72
CA VAL A 28 -1.31 -2.64 14.39
C VAL A 28 -0.09 -3.52 14.24
N TYR A 29 -0.07 -4.68 14.89
CA TYR A 29 0.89 -5.74 14.58
C TYR A 29 0.35 -6.63 13.46
N GLY A 30 1.18 -6.95 12.48
CA GLY A 30 0.76 -7.74 11.32
C GLY A 30 1.90 -8.51 10.66
N PRO A 31 1.59 -9.59 9.93
CA PRO A 31 2.60 -10.27 9.13
C PRO A 31 2.90 -9.44 7.89
N ASN A 32 4.18 -9.21 7.61
CA ASN A 32 4.64 -8.84 6.28
C ASN A 32 3.88 -7.65 5.63
N LEU A 33 3.59 -6.62 6.43
CA LEU A 33 3.02 -5.36 5.95
C LEU A 33 4.07 -4.61 5.13
N ASN A 34 3.63 -4.02 4.01
CA ASN A 34 4.51 -3.36 3.05
C ASN A 34 3.96 -1.97 2.67
N GLY A 35 3.32 -1.81 1.50
CA GLY A 35 2.68 -0.57 1.11
C GLY A 35 1.69 -0.05 2.15
N VAL A 36 1.66 1.27 2.34
CA VAL A 36 0.78 1.98 3.27
C VAL A 36 0.24 3.26 2.64
N GLY A 37 -1.04 3.58 2.88
CA GLY A 37 -1.65 4.81 2.37
C GLY A 37 -2.86 5.25 3.21
N LEU A 38 -3.05 6.55 3.33
CA LEU A 38 -4.22 7.15 4.01
C LEU A 38 -5.31 7.47 2.99
N SER A 39 -6.57 7.26 3.34
CA SER A 39 -7.68 7.76 2.53
C SER A 39 -7.60 9.29 2.37
N PRO A 40 -8.16 9.88 1.30
CA PRO A 40 -8.12 11.33 1.08
C PRO A 40 -8.65 12.19 2.23
N ASP A 41 -9.63 11.66 2.97
CA ASP A 41 -10.22 12.31 4.15
C ASP A 41 -9.48 12.00 5.47
N GLY A 42 -8.43 11.16 5.41
CA GLY A 42 -7.64 10.73 6.56
C GLY A 42 -8.36 9.82 7.55
N SER A 43 -9.56 9.31 7.24
CA SER A 43 -10.36 8.48 8.15
C SER A 43 -9.96 7.01 8.16
N LYS A 44 -9.22 6.56 7.14
CA LYS A 44 -8.79 5.16 6.96
C LYS A 44 -7.31 5.08 6.63
N VAL A 45 -6.67 3.99 7.05
CA VAL A 45 -5.34 3.58 6.58
C VAL A 45 -5.43 2.21 5.92
N TYR A 46 -4.72 2.07 4.80
CA TYR A 46 -4.60 0.84 4.04
C TYR A 46 -3.20 0.28 4.17
N ALA A 47 -3.07 -1.04 4.25
CA ALA A 47 -1.79 -1.71 4.23
C ALA A 47 -1.81 -2.97 3.35
N ALA A 48 -0.78 -3.13 2.53
CA ALA A 48 -0.56 -4.33 1.73
C ALA A 48 0.09 -5.43 2.57
N VAL A 49 -0.44 -6.65 2.49
CA VAL A 49 0.19 -7.84 3.08
C VAL A 49 0.85 -8.64 1.95
N THR A 50 2.18 -8.54 1.83
CA THR A 50 2.95 -9.04 0.67
C THR A 50 2.61 -10.49 0.30
N ALA A 51 2.91 -11.43 1.20
CA ALA A 51 2.71 -12.87 0.97
C ALA A 51 1.25 -13.31 1.14
N GLY A 52 0.47 -12.52 1.89
CA GLY A 52 -0.96 -12.72 2.09
C GLY A 52 -1.80 -12.30 0.89
N ARG A 53 -1.22 -11.52 -0.04
CA ARG A 53 -1.81 -11.13 -1.32
C ARG A 53 -3.14 -10.41 -1.14
N VAL A 54 -3.17 -9.54 -0.14
CA VAL A 54 -4.38 -8.88 0.32
C VAL A 54 -4.09 -7.46 0.78
N ILE A 55 -5.02 -6.56 0.50
CA ILE A 55 -5.04 -5.21 1.09
C ILE A 55 -5.97 -5.22 2.29
N LEU A 56 -5.46 -4.71 3.41
CA LEU A 56 -6.22 -4.49 4.63
C LEU A 56 -6.57 -3.01 4.78
N GLU A 57 -7.75 -2.74 5.31
CA GLU A 57 -8.22 -1.42 5.73
C GLU A 57 -8.38 -1.38 7.25
N PHE A 58 -8.03 -0.24 7.84
CA PHE A 58 -8.23 0.06 9.26
C PHE A 58 -8.86 1.44 9.41
N SER A 59 -9.95 1.55 10.18
CA SER A 59 -10.56 2.83 10.53
C SER A 59 -9.73 3.54 11.59
N ILE A 60 -9.35 4.78 11.34
CA ILE A 60 -8.54 5.59 12.25
C ILE A 60 -9.44 6.21 13.33
N THR A 61 -9.07 6.04 14.60
CA THR A 61 -9.77 6.62 15.75
C THR A 61 -9.04 7.81 16.36
N GLY A 62 -7.80 8.02 15.95
CA GLY A 62 -6.95 9.10 16.44
C GLY A 62 -5.48 8.90 16.02
N PRO A 63 -4.59 9.82 16.42
CA PRO A 63 -3.17 9.70 16.11
C PRO A 63 -2.57 8.38 16.61
N GLY A 64 -2.19 7.52 15.66
CA GLY A 64 -1.59 6.22 15.96
C GLY A 64 -2.54 5.15 16.51
N THR A 65 -3.84 5.37 16.43
CA THR A 65 -4.86 4.41 16.89
C THR A 65 -5.86 4.09 15.79
N VAL A 66 -6.29 2.84 15.75
CA VAL A 66 -7.32 2.34 14.84
C VAL A 66 -8.38 1.57 15.62
N GLU A 67 -9.56 1.41 15.03
CA GLU A 67 -10.60 0.53 15.57
C GLU A 67 -10.08 -0.91 15.71
N PRO A 68 -10.37 -1.60 16.84
CA PRO A 68 -9.99 -2.99 17.00
C PRO A 68 -10.76 -3.86 16.01
N SER A 69 -10.08 -4.87 15.46
CA SER A 69 -10.77 -5.87 14.65
C SER A 69 -11.77 -6.68 15.49
N PRO A 70 -12.97 -6.96 14.98
CA PRO A 70 -13.93 -7.86 15.65
C PRO A 70 -13.41 -9.30 15.73
N LEU A 71 -12.39 -9.67 14.93
CA LEU A 71 -11.78 -10.98 14.94
C LEU A 71 -10.26 -10.85 15.09
N ALA A 72 -9.72 -11.27 16.25
CA ALA A 72 -8.30 -11.13 16.57
C ALA A 72 -7.33 -11.76 15.55
N ALA A 73 -7.77 -12.76 14.79
CA ALA A 73 -6.98 -13.42 13.75
C ALA A 73 -6.82 -12.59 12.46
N VAL A 74 -7.68 -11.59 12.25
CA VAL A 74 -7.73 -10.78 11.03
C VAL A 74 -7.58 -9.32 11.46
N PRO A 75 -6.39 -8.70 11.33
CA PRO A 75 -6.12 -7.43 12.01
C PRO A 75 -6.91 -6.23 11.46
N GLY A 76 -7.46 -6.31 10.25
CA GLY A 76 -8.25 -5.24 9.61
C GLY A 76 -9.24 -5.79 8.58
N ARG A 77 -10.07 -4.94 7.98
CA ARG A 77 -11.04 -5.35 6.96
C ARG A 77 -10.32 -5.73 5.66
N PHE A 78 -10.69 -6.85 5.06
CA PHE A 78 -10.22 -7.19 3.72
C PHE A 78 -10.85 -6.28 2.68
N VAL A 79 -10.01 -5.55 1.93
CA VAL A 79 -10.44 -4.76 0.78
C VAL A 79 -10.58 -5.65 -0.45
N THR A 80 -9.52 -6.37 -0.79
CA THR A 80 -9.47 -7.25 -1.95
C THR A 80 -8.29 -8.21 -1.84
N THR A 81 -8.37 -9.35 -2.52
CA THR A 81 -7.32 -10.38 -2.58
C THR A 81 -6.96 -10.75 -4.02
N TRP A 82 -5.75 -11.26 -4.24
CA TRP A 82 -5.31 -11.83 -5.50
C TRP A 82 -5.26 -13.37 -5.40
N GLY A 83 -5.93 -14.05 -6.34
CA GLY A 83 -5.96 -15.52 -6.39
C GLY A 83 -4.68 -16.15 -6.93
N THR A 84 -3.96 -15.41 -7.77
CA THR A 84 -2.67 -15.75 -8.39
C THR A 84 -1.52 -15.62 -7.39
N LYS A 85 -0.29 -16.02 -7.77
CA LYS A 85 0.94 -15.75 -7.01
C LYS A 85 1.41 -14.30 -7.17
N THR A 86 0.46 -13.37 -7.13
CA THR A 86 0.70 -11.93 -7.23
C THR A 86 0.99 -11.37 -5.85
N PHE A 87 2.27 -11.19 -5.53
CA PHE A 87 2.67 -10.54 -4.28
C PHE A 87 2.49 -9.04 -4.36
N LEU A 88 2.28 -8.42 -3.20
CA LEU A 88 2.05 -6.99 -3.08
C LEU A 88 3.27 -6.29 -2.50
N ASP A 89 3.66 -5.16 -3.07
CA ASP A 89 4.76 -4.35 -2.56
C ASP A 89 4.23 -3.00 -2.03
N SER A 90 4.81 -1.88 -2.46
CA SER A 90 4.36 -0.55 -2.07
C SER A 90 3.02 -0.17 -2.72
N LEU A 91 2.41 0.89 -2.22
CA LEU A 91 1.20 1.48 -2.79
C LEU A 91 1.25 3.01 -2.70
N ALA A 92 0.45 3.67 -3.54
CA ALA A 92 0.12 5.09 -3.42
C ALA A 92 -1.38 5.30 -3.58
N MET A 93 -1.87 6.46 -3.15
CA MET A 93 -3.29 6.79 -3.22
C MET A 93 -3.57 7.67 -4.43
N GLU A 94 -4.63 7.36 -5.16
CA GLU A 94 -5.24 8.25 -6.15
C GLU A 94 -6.14 9.27 -5.45
N ALA A 95 -6.34 10.45 -6.04
CA ALA A 95 -7.13 11.53 -5.43
C ALA A 95 -8.61 11.16 -5.24
N ASN A 96 -9.12 10.21 -6.04
CA ASN A 96 -10.48 9.68 -5.91
C ASN A 96 -10.63 8.61 -4.81
N GLY A 97 -9.55 8.28 -4.09
CA GLY A 97 -9.52 7.27 -3.03
C GLY A 97 -9.13 5.86 -3.48
N ASN A 98 -8.90 5.62 -4.77
CA ASN A 98 -8.36 4.34 -5.22
C ASN A 98 -6.93 4.12 -4.70
N ILE A 99 -6.56 2.85 -4.56
CA ILE A 99 -5.24 2.40 -4.13
C ILE A 99 -4.47 1.93 -5.36
N ALA A 100 -3.43 2.64 -5.77
CA ALA A 100 -2.49 2.18 -6.79
C ALA A 100 -1.46 1.23 -6.14
N GLN A 101 -1.75 -0.06 -6.18
CA GLN A 101 -0.95 -1.12 -5.56
C GLN A 101 0.08 -1.66 -6.55
N ALA A 102 1.36 -1.61 -6.18
CA ALA A 102 2.41 -2.29 -6.93
C ALA A 102 2.28 -3.80 -6.75
N THR A 103 2.28 -4.55 -7.86
CA THR A 103 2.05 -6.00 -7.91
C THR A 103 3.24 -6.70 -8.58
N LEU A 104 3.58 -7.90 -8.10
CA LEU A 104 4.79 -8.64 -8.46
C LEU A 104 4.45 -10.00 -9.10
N ILE A 105 5.41 -10.56 -9.84
CA ILE A 105 5.42 -11.92 -10.38
C ILE A 105 4.31 -12.18 -11.42
N GLU A 106 3.19 -12.80 -11.04
CA GLU A 106 2.20 -13.29 -12.02
C GLU A 106 1.38 -12.16 -12.66
N GLU A 107 1.03 -11.13 -11.90
CA GLU A 107 0.40 -9.90 -12.41
C GLU A 107 1.31 -8.70 -12.14
N ALA A 108 2.53 -8.72 -12.68
CA ALA A 108 3.53 -7.69 -12.41
C ALA A 108 3.15 -6.34 -13.07
N GLY A 109 3.04 -5.29 -12.25
CA GLY A 109 2.64 -3.96 -12.70
C GLY A 109 2.08 -3.12 -11.56
N VAL A 110 1.07 -2.30 -11.86
CA VAL A 110 0.31 -1.55 -10.86
C VAL A 110 -1.16 -1.84 -11.03
N THR A 111 -1.83 -2.23 -9.96
CA THR A 111 -3.28 -2.44 -9.94
C THR A 111 -3.94 -1.31 -9.16
N SER A 112 -4.79 -0.53 -9.82
CA SER A 112 -5.68 0.43 -9.16
C SER A 112 -6.86 -0.33 -8.55
N VAL A 113 -7.02 -0.24 -7.24
CA VAL A 113 -8.08 -0.90 -6.48
C VAL A 113 -9.05 0.14 -5.92
N ASN A 114 -10.34 -0.03 -6.19
CA ASN A 114 -11.37 0.71 -5.46
C ASN A 114 -11.54 0.07 -4.07
N PRO A 115 -11.30 0.80 -2.96
CA PRO A 115 -11.31 0.20 -1.64
C PRO A 115 -12.72 -0.19 -1.13
N GLU A 116 -13.77 0.42 -1.67
CA GLU A 116 -15.16 0.17 -1.26
C GLU A 116 -15.73 -1.08 -1.94
N THR A 117 -15.47 -1.23 -3.25
CA THR A 117 -16.01 -2.36 -4.04
C THR A 117 -15.02 -3.51 -4.19
N GLY A 118 -13.73 -3.29 -3.94
CA GLY A 118 -12.65 -4.25 -4.18
C GLY A 118 -12.34 -4.48 -5.66
N THR A 119 -12.92 -3.70 -6.58
CA THR A 119 -12.69 -3.81 -8.03
C THR A 119 -11.28 -3.40 -8.41
N LYS A 120 -10.70 -4.09 -9.40
CA LYS A 120 -9.31 -3.93 -9.83
C LYS A 120 -9.24 -3.49 -11.28
N GLU A 121 -8.38 -2.50 -11.56
CA GLU A 121 -7.96 -2.10 -12.90
C GLU A 121 -6.44 -2.26 -12.99
N PHE A 122 -5.97 -3.11 -13.90
CA PHE A 122 -4.56 -3.46 -14.00
C PHE A 122 -3.83 -2.66 -15.08
N PHE A 123 -2.64 -2.17 -14.74
CA PHE A 123 -1.73 -1.45 -15.62
C PHE A 123 -0.40 -2.21 -15.67
N ALA A 124 -0.09 -2.78 -16.84
CA ALA A 124 1.14 -3.52 -17.04
C ALA A 124 2.36 -2.59 -17.08
N PHE A 125 3.45 -3.05 -16.45
CA PHE A 125 4.77 -2.45 -16.58
C PHE A 125 5.79 -3.53 -17.01
N PRO A 126 6.84 -3.17 -17.75
CA PRO A 126 7.78 -4.14 -18.31
C PRO A 126 8.83 -4.58 -17.27
N ASP A 127 8.41 -5.08 -16.10
CA ASP A 127 9.27 -5.63 -15.05
C ASP A 127 8.53 -6.69 -14.24
N LEU A 128 9.23 -7.77 -13.86
CA LEU A 128 8.67 -8.84 -13.02
C LEU A 128 8.42 -8.38 -11.57
N LEU A 129 9.18 -7.38 -11.12
CA LEU A 129 9.14 -6.80 -9.79
C LEU A 129 8.88 -5.29 -9.91
N THR A 130 7.64 -4.95 -10.22
CA THR A 130 7.15 -3.56 -10.09
C THR A 130 6.89 -3.28 -8.62
N THR A 131 7.77 -2.52 -7.96
CA THR A 131 7.83 -2.48 -6.49
C THR A 131 7.23 -1.23 -5.86
N ASN A 132 7.17 -0.11 -6.59
CA ASN A 132 6.68 1.14 -6.04
C ASN A 132 6.07 2.05 -7.10
N ILE A 133 5.15 2.91 -6.68
CA ILE A 133 4.56 3.98 -7.47
C ILE A 133 4.46 5.25 -6.62
N ALA A 134 4.73 6.40 -7.23
CA ALA A 134 4.49 7.71 -6.64
C ALA A 134 3.88 8.66 -7.69
N PHE A 135 3.09 9.62 -7.23
CA PHE A 135 2.42 10.60 -8.08
C PHE A 135 2.94 12.02 -7.89
N GLY A 136 2.78 12.85 -8.91
CA GLY A 136 3.21 14.25 -8.89
C GLY A 136 3.06 14.92 -10.25
N GLY A 137 3.89 15.92 -10.51
CA GLY A 137 3.64 16.87 -11.60
C GLY A 137 2.61 17.93 -11.17
N ALA A 138 2.43 18.95 -12.00
CA ALA A 138 1.59 20.11 -11.65
C ALA A 138 0.11 19.74 -11.41
N ASP A 139 -0.35 18.68 -12.06
CA ASP A 139 -1.72 18.17 -11.99
C ASP A 139 -1.82 16.80 -11.27
N MET A 140 -0.75 16.37 -10.60
CA MET A 140 -0.65 15.08 -9.91
C MET A 140 -0.84 13.83 -10.80
N MET A 141 -0.82 13.96 -12.13
CA MET A 141 -1.05 12.85 -13.06
C MET A 141 0.24 12.24 -13.63
N ASP A 142 1.42 12.72 -13.22
CA ASP A 142 2.68 12.01 -13.50
C ASP A 142 2.84 10.87 -12.49
N ALA A 143 2.99 9.65 -12.97
CA ALA A 143 3.34 8.49 -12.17
C ALA A 143 4.80 8.09 -12.41
N TRP A 144 5.54 7.89 -11.32
CA TRP A 144 6.88 7.28 -11.34
C TRP A 144 6.80 5.89 -10.73
N VAL A 145 7.34 4.91 -11.43
CA VAL A 145 7.21 3.49 -11.06
C VAL A 145 8.57 2.82 -11.01
N CYS A 146 8.87 2.16 -9.90
CA CYS A 146 10.12 1.43 -9.69
C CYS A 146 10.05 0.04 -10.32
N LEU A 147 11.03 -0.26 -11.19
CA LEU A 147 11.18 -1.51 -11.91
C LEU A 147 12.43 -2.23 -11.36
N SER A 148 12.24 -3.05 -10.34
CA SER A 148 13.34 -3.52 -9.48
C SER A 148 14.22 -4.56 -10.17
N THR A 149 13.64 -5.46 -10.98
CA THR A 149 14.44 -6.49 -11.69
C THR A 149 15.41 -5.85 -12.67
N THR A 150 14.98 -4.78 -13.32
CA THR A 150 15.79 -4.04 -14.30
C THR A 150 16.64 -2.93 -13.69
N GLY A 151 16.38 -2.54 -12.43
CA GLY A 151 17.03 -1.39 -11.79
C GLY A 151 16.66 -0.05 -12.41
N LYS A 152 15.49 0.05 -13.06
CA LYS A 152 15.04 1.25 -13.78
C LYS A 152 13.85 1.91 -13.08
N MET A 153 13.54 3.12 -13.53
CA MET A 153 12.32 3.84 -13.18
C MET A 153 11.55 4.16 -14.46
N ALA A 154 10.27 3.82 -14.49
CA ALA A 154 9.35 4.28 -15.53
C ALA A 154 8.71 5.61 -15.11
N LYS A 155 8.40 6.45 -16.10
CA LYS A 155 7.55 7.62 -15.93
C LYS A 155 6.44 7.55 -16.97
N CYS A 156 5.20 7.69 -16.56
CA CYS A 156 4.05 7.74 -17.46
C CYS A 156 3.00 8.74 -16.97
N ARG A 157 2.02 9.02 -17.82
CA ARG A 157 0.80 9.71 -17.42
C ARG A 157 -0.18 8.68 -16.89
N TRP A 158 -0.67 8.90 -15.67
CA TRP A 158 -1.69 8.07 -15.05
C TRP A 158 -3.08 8.53 -15.52
N PRO A 159 -4.09 7.64 -15.63
CA PRO A 159 -5.43 8.03 -16.07
C PRO A 159 -6.16 8.95 -15.08
N ARG A 160 -5.67 9.07 -13.85
CA ARG A 160 -6.27 9.85 -12.77
C ARG A 160 -5.17 10.56 -11.95
N PRO A 161 -5.48 11.69 -11.29
CA PRO A 161 -4.50 12.36 -10.43
C PRO A 161 -4.23 11.52 -9.17
N GLY A 162 -2.97 11.51 -8.73
CA GLY A 162 -2.59 11.06 -7.40
C GLY A 162 -3.09 11.97 -6.29
N LEU A 163 -3.25 11.42 -5.10
CA LEU A 163 -3.58 12.19 -3.91
C LEU A 163 -2.42 13.12 -3.55
N ARG A 164 -2.69 14.43 -3.46
CA ARG A 164 -1.71 15.40 -2.97
C ARG A 164 -1.50 15.19 -1.47
N LEU A 165 -0.25 14.93 -1.07
CA LEU A 165 0.07 14.62 0.34
C LEU A 165 -0.05 15.87 1.22
N HIS A 166 -0.16 15.72 2.54
CA HIS A 166 -0.27 16.86 3.45
C HIS A 166 1.02 17.69 3.53
N PHE A 167 2.17 17.09 3.22
CA PHE A 167 3.47 17.73 3.24
C PHE A 167 4.10 17.59 1.85
N ASN A 168 4.09 18.69 1.08
CA ASN A 168 4.79 18.78 -0.20
C ASN A 168 5.79 19.93 -0.10
N GLY A 169 7.02 19.73 -0.57
CA GLY A 169 8.06 20.75 -0.64
C GLY A 169 7.91 21.70 -1.83
#